data_AF-Q9HSV9-F1
#
_entry.id   AF-Q9HSV9-F1
#
_cell.length_a   1.000
_cell.length_b   1.000
_cell.length_c   1.000
_cell.angle_alpha   90.00
_cell.angle_beta   90.00
_cell.angle_gamma   90.00
#
_symmetry.space_group_name_H-M   'P 1'
#
loop_
_entity.id
_entity.type
_entity.pdbx_description
1 polymer ?
#
loop_
_entity_poly.entity_id
_entity_poly.type
_entity_poly.pdbx_seq_one_letter_code
_entity_poly.pdbx_strand_id
1 'polypeptide(L)'
;MTVTAALVGLSFRLINIVALGPIAVISVYVLIDRSVVRYGGTAASGLLAGAIAYLNFSEYFAVEQLAARREWLARESTASYLTDVIYESYTKLFAFLPVGAAYFALTPFPWQLVNAMAVIAVVQNVVLWYPILLLSVVGFRDAIHVEDGIKMVLPLVGFGLAGIFGYGLVEGNIGPAMRHRSQFQFVFFVLAGISIVNRIQINEIT
;
A
#
# COMPACT_ATOMS: atom_id res chain seq x y z
N MET A 1 -28.89 -7.25 4.73
CA MET A 1 -27.79 -6.26 4.65
C MET A 1 -28.37 -5.00 4.02
N THR A 2 -28.60 -3.95 4.81
CA THR A 2 -29.27 -2.72 4.36
C THR A 2 -28.32 -1.87 3.52
N VAL A 3 -28.87 -1.19 2.50
CA VAL A 3 -28.15 -0.31 1.55
C VAL A 3 -27.25 0.70 2.28
N THR A 4 -27.65 1.14 3.48
CA THR A 4 -26.89 2.00 4.38
C THR A 4 -25.55 1.42 4.82
N ALA A 5 -25.49 0.13 5.17
CA ALA A 5 -24.24 -0.54 5.55
C ALA A 5 -23.30 -0.72 4.36
N ALA A 6 -23.85 -0.90 3.15
CA ALA A 6 -23.06 -0.98 1.92
C ALA A 6 -22.48 0.39 1.52
N LEU A 7 -23.25 1.47 1.67
CA LEU A 7 -22.81 2.85 1.43
C LEU A 7 -21.73 3.29 2.43
N VAL A 8 -21.90 2.95 3.71
CA VAL A 8 -20.89 3.19 4.75
C VAL A 8 -19.63 2.36 4.47
N GLY A 9 -19.77 1.08 4.09
CA GLY A 9 -18.62 0.26 3.70
C GLY A 9 -17.87 0.78 2.47
N LEU A 10 -18.57 1.41 1.52
CA LEU A 10 -17.98 2.04 0.33
C LEU A 10 -17.27 3.36 0.67
N SER A 11 -17.86 4.17 1.56
CA SER A 11 -17.25 5.42 2.01
C SER A 11 -15.94 5.17 2.75
N PHE A 12 -15.86 4.15 3.60
CA PHE A 12 -14.61 3.77 4.29
C PHE A 12 -13.49 3.32 3.33
N ARG A 13 -13.83 2.57 2.27
CA ARG A 13 -12.84 2.13 1.27
C ARG A 13 -12.23 3.30 0.51
N LEU A 14 -13.03 4.31 0.20
CA LEU A 14 -12.57 5.52 -0.47
C LEU A 14 -11.82 6.45 0.48
N ILE A 15 -12.29 6.62 1.73
CA ILE A 15 -11.69 7.50 2.73
C ILE A 15 -10.27 7.05 3.10
N ASN A 16 -10.01 5.75 3.25
CA ASN A 16 -8.67 5.25 3.58
C ASN A 16 -7.66 5.45 2.43
N ILE A 17 -8.11 5.31 1.18
CA ILE A 17 -7.29 5.54 -0.01
C ILE A 17 -7.04 7.05 -0.21
N VAL A 18 -8.04 7.88 0.07
CA VAL A 18 -7.99 9.34 -0.12
C VAL A 18 -7.24 10.06 1.00
N ALA A 19 -7.26 9.55 2.24
CA ALA A 19 -6.58 10.20 3.36
C ALA A 19 -5.11 9.75 3.51
N LEU A 20 -4.82 8.45 3.37
CA LEU A 20 -3.46 7.92 3.55
C LEU A 20 -2.61 8.04 2.27
N GLY A 21 -3.27 8.04 1.10
CA GLY A 21 -2.72 8.34 -0.23
C GLY A 21 -1.78 9.53 -0.27
N PRO A 22 -2.34 10.74 -0.11
CA PRO A 22 -1.60 11.98 -0.21
C PRO A 22 -0.54 12.11 0.89
N ILE A 23 -0.83 11.68 2.12
CA ILE A 23 0.12 11.77 3.24
C ILE A 23 1.36 10.91 2.98
N ALA A 24 1.20 9.69 2.46
CA ALA A 24 2.32 8.83 2.11
C ALA A 24 3.13 9.38 0.93
N VAL A 25 2.47 9.87 -0.14
CA VAL A 25 3.12 10.56 -1.27
C VAL A 25 3.98 11.71 -0.74
N ILE A 26 3.42 12.56 0.12
CA ILE A 26 4.05 13.79 0.61
C ILE A 26 5.19 13.51 1.59
N SER A 27 5.04 12.52 2.46
CA SER A 27 6.08 12.11 3.39
C SER A 27 7.32 11.62 2.64
N VAL A 28 7.13 10.87 1.53
CA VAL A 28 8.23 10.42 0.67
C VAL A 28 8.84 11.59 -0.11
N TYR A 29 8.04 12.55 -0.59
CA TYR A 29 8.52 13.77 -1.24
C TYR A 29 9.38 14.66 -0.31
N VAL A 30 9.02 14.76 0.98
CA VAL A 30 9.74 15.58 1.98
C VAL A 30 11.06 14.94 2.43
N LEU A 31 11.14 13.60 2.44
CA LEU A 31 12.31 12.88 2.94
C LEU A 31 13.48 12.79 1.93
N ILE A 32 13.27 13.09 0.65
CA ILE A 32 14.25 12.77 -0.42
C ILE A 32 15.08 13.97 -0.91
N ASP A 33 14.64 15.24 -0.79
CA ASP A 33 15.44 16.37 -1.28
C ASP A 33 15.54 17.57 -0.31
N ARG A 34 16.75 18.16 -0.22
CA ARG A 34 17.11 19.24 0.72
C ARG A 34 16.59 20.63 0.31
N SER A 35 15.82 20.76 -0.78
CA SER A 35 15.26 22.04 -1.25
C SER A 35 13.75 22.19 -0.97
N VAL A 36 13.40 22.30 0.31
CA VAL A 36 12.02 22.45 0.85
C VAL A 36 11.19 23.56 0.16
N VAL A 37 11.86 24.57 -0.41
CA VAL A 37 11.24 25.79 -0.94
C VAL A 37 10.44 25.57 -2.24
N ARG A 38 10.86 24.64 -3.12
CA ARG A 38 10.24 24.49 -4.46
C ARG A 38 8.99 23.60 -4.46
N TYR A 39 8.87 22.72 -3.46
CA TYR A 39 7.75 21.78 -3.29
C TYR A 39 6.90 22.09 -2.05
N GLY A 40 7.22 23.16 -1.32
CA GLY A 40 6.49 23.59 -0.13
C GLY A 40 4.98 23.78 -0.38
N GLY A 41 4.60 24.22 -1.58
CA GLY A 41 3.19 24.33 -1.98
C GLY A 41 2.48 22.98 -2.09
N THR A 42 3.15 21.94 -2.61
CA THR A 42 2.59 20.59 -2.75
C THR A 42 2.53 19.85 -1.41
N ALA A 43 3.55 20.01 -0.57
CA ALA A 43 3.54 19.48 0.79
C ALA A 43 2.48 20.18 1.66
N ALA A 44 2.40 21.51 1.59
CA ALA A 44 1.38 22.28 2.31
C ALA A 44 -0.04 21.94 1.83
N SER A 45 -0.26 21.78 0.52
CA SER A 45 -1.60 21.49 -0.01
C SER A 45 -2.10 20.11 0.40
N GLY A 46 -1.24 19.09 0.45
CA GLY A 46 -1.69 17.78 0.90
C GLY A 46 -1.58 17.52 2.40
N LEU A 47 -0.76 18.28 3.14
CA LEU A 47 -0.95 18.41 4.60
C LEU A 47 -2.29 19.09 4.89
N LEU A 48 -2.67 20.13 4.12
CA LEU A 48 -4.00 20.73 4.20
C LEU A 48 -5.08 19.71 3.84
N ALA A 49 -4.92 18.95 2.76
CA ALA A 49 -5.92 17.95 2.36
C ALA A 49 -6.06 16.84 3.41
N GLY A 50 -4.93 16.37 3.97
CA GLY A 50 -4.91 15.41 5.07
C GLY A 50 -5.53 15.98 6.34
N ALA A 51 -5.26 17.24 6.67
CA ALA A 51 -5.86 17.95 7.80
C ALA A 51 -7.36 18.18 7.59
N ILE A 52 -7.81 18.57 6.39
CA ILE A 52 -9.21 18.71 6.04
C ILE A 52 -9.91 17.36 6.13
N ALA A 53 -9.30 16.29 5.60
CA ALA A 53 -9.83 14.94 5.73
C ALA A 53 -9.93 14.53 7.21
N TYR A 54 -8.91 14.79 8.01
CA TYR A 54 -8.94 14.53 9.44
C TYR A 54 -10.04 15.33 10.15
N LEU A 55 -10.17 16.63 9.89
CA LEU A 55 -11.19 17.47 10.52
C LEU A 55 -12.62 17.05 10.13
N ASN A 56 -12.83 16.61 8.88
CA ASN A 56 -14.15 16.19 8.41
C ASN A 56 -14.49 14.74 8.76
N PHE A 57 -13.49 13.89 9.01
CA PHE A 57 -13.68 12.44 9.19
C PHE A 57 -13.07 11.88 10.49
N SER A 58 -12.62 12.72 11.42
CA SER A 58 -11.98 12.29 12.68
C SER A 58 -12.88 11.38 13.52
N GLU A 59 -14.19 11.63 13.56
CA GLU A 59 -15.16 10.77 14.24
C GLU A 59 -15.29 9.37 13.58
N TYR A 60 -14.92 9.25 12.31
CA TYR A 60 -14.88 7.98 11.56
C TYR A 60 -13.49 7.31 11.59
N PHE A 61 -12.42 8.07 11.83
CA PHE A 61 -11.05 7.59 12.03
C PHE A 61 -10.77 7.17 13.49
N ALA A 62 -11.77 6.59 14.15
CA ALA A 62 -11.57 5.97 15.45
C ALA A 62 -10.72 4.71 15.28
N VAL A 63 -9.62 4.62 16.03
CA VAL A 63 -8.76 3.44 16.13
C VAL A 63 -9.58 2.17 16.33
N GLU A 64 -10.65 2.26 17.11
CA GLU A 64 -11.63 1.20 17.37
C GLU A 64 -12.32 0.70 16.10
N GLN A 65 -12.72 1.58 15.17
CA GLN A 65 -13.38 1.18 13.92
C GLN A 65 -12.42 0.44 12.99
N LEU A 66 -11.16 0.89 12.91
CA LEU A 66 -10.12 0.20 12.14
C LEU A 66 -9.80 -1.17 12.76
N ALA A 67 -9.72 -1.25 14.08
CA ALA A 67 -9.50 -2.48 14.82
C ALA A 67 -10.66 -3.47 14.63
N ALA A 68 -11.91 -3.03 14.79
CA ALA A 68 -13.10 -3.83 14.54
C ALA A 68 -13.18 -4.28 13.07
N ARG A 69 -12.76 -3.43 12.13
CA ARG A 69 -12.71 -3.78 10.71
C ARG A 69 -11.68 -4.87 10.45
N ARG A 70 -10.51 -4.78 11.07
CA ARG A 70 -9.47 -5.80 10.99
C ARG A 70 -9.95 -7.13 11.53
N GLU A 71 -10.54 -7.13 12.72
CA GLU A 71 -11.11 -8.31 13.34
C GLU A 71 -12.16 -8.96 12.43
N TRP A 72 -13.04 -8.16 11.83
CA TRP A 72 -14.04 -8.64 10.87
C TRP A 72 -13.42 -9.25 9.60
N LEU A 73 -12.31 -8.70 9.10
CA LEU A 73 -11.59 -9.24 7.94
C LEU A 73 -10.74 -10.46 8.28
N ALA A 74 -10.34 -10.62 9.54
CA ALA A 74 -9.54 -11.73 10.06
C ALA A 74 -10.39 -12.90 10.59
N ARG A 75 -11.70 -12.72 10.80
CA ARG A 75 -12.55 -13.75 11.42
C ARG A 75 -12.64 -15.04 10.60
N GLU A 76 -12.71 -16.16 11.31
CA GLU A 76 -13.20 -17.46 10.83
C GLU A 76 -12.53 -17.98 9.55
N SER A 77 -11.20 -17.98 9.50
CA SER A 77 -10.48 -18.61 8.39
C SER A 77 -9.14 -19.18 8.83
N THR A 78 -8.83 -20.38 8.34
CA THR A 78 -7.50 -20.99 8.45
C THR A 78 -6.42 -20.18 7.73
N ALA A 79 -6.81 -19.24 6.88
CA ALA A 79 -5.95 -18.34 6.11
C ALA A 79 -5.81 -16.95 6.75
N SER A 80 -6.17 -16.78 8.02
CA SER A 80 -5.99 -15.51 8.73
C SER A 80 -4.57 -15.35 9.29
N TYR A 81 -4.12 -14.11 9.45
CA TYR A 81 -2.78 -13.78 9.96
C TYR A 81 -2.83 -12.62 10.95
N LEU A 82 -1.89 -12.60 11.90
CA LEU A 82 -1.78 -11.57 12.94
C LEU A 82 -3.13 -11.31 13.63
N THR A 83 -3.82 -12.41 14.02
CA THR A 83 -5.13 -12.38 14.71
C THR A 83 -5.01 -11.85 16.13
N ASP A 84 -3.85 -12.04 16.75
CA ASP A 84 -3.59 -11.67 18.15
C ASP A 84 -3.22 -10.19 18.32
N VAL A 85 -3.17 -9.44 17.20
CA VAL A 85 -2.76 -8.04 17.19
C VAL A 85 -3.96 -7.14 16.94
N ILE A 86 -4.43 -6.52 18.01
CA ILE A 86 -5.48 -5.50 18.02
C ILE A 86 -4.88 -4.21 18.58
N TYR A 87 -5.02 -3.11 17.84
CA TYR A 87 -4.55 -1.80 18.25
C TYR A 87 -5.69 -1.02 18.91
N GLU A 88 -5.44 -0.51 20.12
CA GLU A 88 -6.44 0.21 20.93
C GLU A 88 -6.11 1.70 21.08
N SER A 89 -4.94 2.12 20.58
CA SER A 89 -4.50 3.52 20.59
C SER A 89 -3.75 3.87 19.31
N TYR A 90 -3.68 5.17 18.99
CA TYR A 90 -2.91 5.66 17.84
C TYR A 90 -1.44 5.23 17.90
N THR A 91 -0.83 5.22 19.09
CA THR A 91 0.56 4.75 19.27
C THR A 91 0.71 3.29 18.85
N LYS A 92 -0.18 2.41 19.31
CA LYS A 92 -0.18 0.98 18.92
C LYS A 92 -0.46 0.83 17.42
N LEU A 93 -1.36 1.64 16.86
CA LEU A 93 -1.69 1.63 15.43
C LEU A 93 -0.47 1.99 14.57
N PHE A 94 0.24 3.09 14.90
CA PHE A 94 1.44 3.50 14.16
C PHE A 94 2.60 2.51 14.35
N ALA A 95 2.73 1.90 15.53
CA ALA A 95 3.69 0.82 15.75
C ALA A 95 3.36 -0.44 14.93
N PHE A 96 2.08 -0.72 14.69
CA PHE A 96 1.63 -1.85 13.89
C PHE A 96 1.78 -1.63 12.38
N LEU A 97 1.70 -0.38 11.94
CA LEU A 97 1.65 0.02 10.53
C LEU A 97 2.74 -0.62 9.63
N PRO A 98 4.03 -0.68 10.03
CA PRO A 98 5.07 -1.36 9.24
C PRO A 98 4.84 -2.88 9.12
N VAL A 99 4.39 -3.51 10.22
CA VAL A 99 4.14 -4.96 10.27
C VAL A 99 2.93 -5.32 9.40
N GLY A 100 1.83 -4.58 9.54
CA GLY A 100 0.62 -4.77 8.73
C GLY A 100 0.90 -4.58 7.24
N ALA A 101 1.66 -3.53 6.87
CA ALA A 101 2.10 -3.28 5.50
C ALA A 101 2.95 -4.43 4.94
N ALA A 102 3.94 -4.92 5.70
CA ALA A 102 4.78 -6.03 5.28
C ALA A 102 3.96 -7.31 5.07
N TYR A 103 3.05 -7.65 5.99
CA TYR A 103 2.18 -8.82 5.85
C TYR A 103 1.26 -8.67 4.64
N PHE A 104 0.60 -7.53 4.45
CA PHE A 104 -0.26 -7.30 3.29
C PHE A 104 0.52 -7.36 1.96
N ALA A 105 1.71 -6.76 1.92
CA ALA A 105 2.54 -6.76 0.74
C ALA A 105 3.06 -8.15 0.39
N LEU A 106 3.47 -8.97 1.38
CA LEU A 106 4.22 -10.21 1.14
C LEU A 106 3.40 -11.49 1.23
N THR A 107 2.21 -11.45 1.83
CA THR A 107 1.32 -12.61 1.96
C THR A 107 0.81 -13.11 0.60
N PRO A 108 0.66 -14.42 0.38
CA PRO A 108 1.10 -15.51 1.25
C PRO A 108 2.62 -15.66 1.25
N PHE A 109 3.16 -15.93 2.44
CA PHE A 109 4.54 -16.34 2.62
C PHE A 109 4.74 -17.81 2.19
N PRO A 110 5.97 -18.24 1.87
CA PRO A 110 6.24 -19.61 1.43
C PRO A 110 5.75 -20.73 2.35
N TRP A 111 5.61 -20.46 3.65
CA TRP A 111 5.13 -21.41 4.67
C TRP A 111 3.61 -21.37 4.90
N GLN A 112 2.86 -20.47 4.26
CA GLN A 112 1.40 -20.32 4.45
C GLN A 112 0.60 -21.22 3.49
N LEU A 113 0.80 -22.53 3.59
CA LEU A 113 0.18 -23.54 2.72
C LEU A 113 -1.10 -24.12 3.36
N VAL A 114 -2.20 -23.39 3.25
CA VAL A 114 -3.48 -23.76 3.88
C VAL A 114 -4.38 -24.66 3.03
N ASN A 115 -4.22 -24.62 1.70
CA ASN A 115 -4.94 -25.46 0.73
C ASN A 115 -4.22 -25.46 -0.64
N ALA A 116 -4.70 -26.25 -1.60
CA ALA A 116 -4.10 -26.33 -2.94
C ALA A 116 -4.06 -24.98 -3.68
N MET A 117 -5.06 -24.12 -3.51
CA MET A 117 -5.05 -22.77 -4.11
C MET A 117 -3.99 -21.88 -3.47
N ALA A 118 -3.72 -22.04 -2.17
CA ALA A 118 -2.64 -21.35 -1.48
C ALA A 118 -1.26 -21.74 -2.05
N VAL A 119 -1.08 -22.99 -2.50
CA VAL A 119 0.16 -23.42 -3.18
C VAL A 119 0.38 -22.59 -4.45
N ILE A 120 -0.64 -22.46 -5.30
CA ILE A 120 -0.57 -21.67 -6.53
C ILE A 120 -0.26 -20.20 -6.21
N ALA A 121 -0.94 -19.65 -5.21
CA ALA A 121 -0.71 -18.27 -4.74
C ALA A 121 0.71 -18.06 -4.22
N VAL A 122 1.26 -19.00 -3.45
CA VAL A 122 2.64 -18.97 -2.96
C VAL A 122 3.63 -19.03 -4.11
N VAL A 123 3.44 -19.95 -5.07
CA VAL A 123 4.31 -20.05 -6.26
C VAL A 123 4.29 -18.76 -7.06
N GLN A 124 3.10 -18.18 -7.29
CA GLN A 124 2.96 -16.88 -7.94
C GLN A 124 3.70 -15.78 -7.17
N ASN A 125 3.64 -15.78 -5.84
CA ASN A 125 4.37 -14.80 -5.04
C ASN A 125 5.89 -14.96 -5.18
N VAL A 126 6.41 -16.18 -5.04
CA VAL A 126 7.85 -16.45 -5.06
C VAL A 126 8.45 -16.22 -6.45
N VAL A 127 7.79 -16.66 -7.51
CA VAL A 127 8.33 -16.64 -8.88
C VAL A 127 8.11 -15.29 -9.56
N LEU A 128 7.02 -14.58 -9.23
CA LEU A 128 6.65 -13.36 -9.92
C LEU A 128 6.69 -12.14 -8.99
N TRP A 129 5.92 -12.18 -7.90
CA TRP A 129 5.72 -10.99 -7.08
C TRP A 129 6.98 -10.52 -6.34
N TYR A 130 7.72 -11.41 -5.68
CA TYR A 130 8.92 -11.06 -4.94
C TYR A 130 10.03 -10.52 -5.85
N PRO A 131 10.33 -11.12 -7.02
CA PRO A 131 11.22 -10.51 -8.01
C PRO A 131 10.76 -9.12 -8.46
N ILE A 132 9.46 -8.92 -8.70
CA ILE A 132 8.92 -7.61 -9.07
C ILE A 132 9.11 -6.58 -7.96
N LEU A 133 8.91 -6.94 -6.70
CA LEU A 133 9.19 -6.05 -5.58
C LEU A 133 10.66 -5.63 -5.57
N LEU A 134 11.60 -6.57 -5.73
CA LEU A 134 13.03 -6.26 -5.79
C LEU A 134 13.37 -5.36 -6.99
N LEU A 135 12.89 -5.70 -8.19
CA LEU A 135 13.08 -4.91 -9.40
C LEU A 135 12.41 -3.54 -9.30
N SER A 136 11.31 -3.41 -8.58
CA SER A 136 10.63 -2.13 -8.39
C SER A 136 11.48 -1.14 -7.56
N VAL A 137 12.22 -1.65 -6.56
CA VAL A 137 13.17 -0.83 -5.78
C VAL A 137 14.31 -0.35 -6.68
N VAL A 138 14.83 -1.22 -7.54
CA VAL A 138 15.88 -0.87 -8.50
C VAL A 138 15.37 0.13 -9.55
N GLY A 139 14.16 -0.07 -10.07
CA GLY A 139 13.56 0.82 -11.07
C GLY A 139 13.17 2.17 -10.49
N PHE A 140 12.74 2.21 -9.23
CA PHE A 140 12.56 3.46 -8.50
C PHE A 140 13.89 4.22 -8.38
N ARG A 141 14.94 3.52 -7.95
CA ARG A 141 16.30 4.08 -7.90
C ARG A 141 16.73 4.59 -9.27
N ASP A 142 16.51 3.85 -10.35
CA ASP A 142 16.92 4.30 -11.68
C ASP A 142 16.12 5.53 -12.14
N ALA A 143 14.82 5.59 -11.84
CA ALA A 143 13.95 6.70 -12.22
C ALA A 143 14.25 8.02 -11.48
N ILE A 144 14.68 7.97 -10.22
CA ILE A 144 15.01 9.19 -9.45
C ILE A 144 16.29 9.88 -9.95
N HIS A 145 17.14 9.18 -10.71
CA HIS A 145 18.35 9.77 -11.31
C HIS A 145 18.11 10.41 -12.69
N VAL A 146 16.87 10.36 -13.19
CA VAL A 146 16.46 10.99 -14.45
C VAL A 146 15.69 12.26 -14.13
N GLU A 147 16.06 13.38 -14.77
CA GLU A 147 15.57 14.73 -14.44
C GLU A 147 14.03 14.84 -14.39
N ASP A 148 13.32 14.18 -15.31
CA ASP A 148 11.86 14.11 -15.32
C ASP A 148 11.29 12.79 -14.78
N GLY A 149 12.12 11.79 -14.52
CA GLY A 149 11.70 10.47 -14.05
C GLY A 149 11.05 10.53 -12.66
N ILE A 150 11.59 11.37 -11.78
CA ILE A 150 11.05 11.57 -10.42
C ILE A 150 9.62 12.13 -10.43
N LYS A 151 9.30 13.03 -11.38
CA LYS A 151 7.97 13.65 -11.48
C LYS A 151 6.89 12.63 -11.85
N MET A 152 7.26 11.63 -12.66
CA MET A 152 6.35 10.57 -13.09
C MET A 152 6.19 9.48 -12.02
N VAL A 153 7.30 9.05 -11.43
CA VAL A 153 7.32 7.85 -10.58
C VAL A 153 6.82 8.11 -9.17
N LEU A 154 7.05 9.30 -8.62
CA LEU A 154 6.80 9.55 -7.21
C LEU A 154 5.31 9.60 -6.83
N PRO A 155 4.38 10.16 -7.65
CA PRO A 155 2.95 10.02 -7.43
C PRO A 155 2.49 8.56 -7.47
N LEU A 156 3.05 7.75 -8.39
CA LEU A 156 2.73 6.32 -8.50
C LEU A 156 3.17 5.55 -7.24
N VAL A 157 4.41 5.77 -6.80
CA VAL A 157 4.96 5.16 -5.59
C VAL A 157 4.13 5.53 -4.37
N GLY A 158 3.81 6.81 -4.19
CA GLY A 158 3.02 7.22 -3.04
C GLY A 158 1.59 6.65 -3.07
N PHE A 159 0.95 6.56 -4.23
CA PHE A 159 -0.33 5.84 -4.39
C PHE A 159 -0.20 4.36 -3.99
N GLY A 160 0.83 3.67 -4.49
CA GLY A 160 1.10 2.27 -4.17
C GLY A 160 1.35 2.06 -2.68
N LEU A 161 2.23 2.86 -2.08
CA LEU A 161 2.56 2.79 -0.66
C LEU A 161 1.35 3.07 0.22
N ALA A 162 0.53 4.06 -0.10
CA ALA A 162 -0.70 4.31 0.64
C ALA A 162 -1.69 3.15 0.58
N GLY A 163 -1.81 2.50 -0.58
CA GLY A 163 -2.56 1.25 -0.70
C GLY A 163 -2.00 0.17 0.22
N ILE A 164 -0.69 -0.06 0.19
CA ILE A 164 -0.02 -1.06 1.01
C ILE A 164 -0.19 -0.79 2.51
N PHE A 165 0.06 0.45 2.97
CA PHE A 165 -0.06 0.82 4.37
C PHE A 165 -1.53 0.89 4.83
N GLY A 166 -2.42 1.45 4.02
CA GLY A 166 -3.84 1.57 4.35
C GLY A 166 -4.52 0.22 4.46
N TYR A 167 -4.34 -0.66 3.47
CA TYR A 167 -4.88 -2.02 3.55
C TYR A 167 -4.11 -2.88 4.57
N GLY A 168 -2.82 -2.64 4.80
CA GLY A 168 -2.05 -3.33 5.84
C GLY A 168 -2.61 -3.16 7.26
N LEU A 169 -3.25 -2.03 7.56
CA LEU A 169 -3.91 -1.81 8.85
C LEU A 169 -5.15 -2.68 9.05
N VAL A 170 -5.92 -2.93 7.98
CA VAL A 170 -7.23 -3.58 8.07
C VAL A 170 -7.24 -5.03 7.61
N GLU A 171 -6.34 -5.43 6.71
CA GLU A 171 -6.33 -6.79 6.19
C GLU A 171 -5.74 -7.78 7.18
N GLY A 172 -6.47 -8.86 7.45
CA GLY A 172 -6.06 -9.94 8.35
C GLY A 172 -6.22 -11.32 7.74
N ASN A 173 -6.47 -11.42 6.42
CA ASN A 173 -6.69 -12.68 5.72
C ASN A 173 -5.99 -12.71 4.37
N ILE A 174 -5.38 -13.85 4.03
CA ILE A 174 -4.59 -14.04 2.80
C ILE A 174 -5.41 -13.74 1.54
N GLY A 175 -6.65 -14.24 1.45
CA GLY A 175 -7.45 -14.16 0.23
C GLY A 175 -7.84 -12.71 -0.15
N PRO A 176 -8.53 -11.97 0.74
CA PRO A 176 -8.80 -10.55 0.55
C PRO A 176 -7.53 -9.71 0.37
N ALA A 177 -6.47 -9.98 1.14
CA ALA A 177 -5.20 -9.27 1.01
C ALA A 177 -4.66 -9.35 -0.42
N MET A 178 -4.62 -10.54 -1.02
CA MET A 178 -4.17 -10.69 -2.41
C MET A 178 -5.04 -9.92 -3.42
N ARG A 179 -6.37 -9.93 -3.25
CA ARG A 179 -7.31 -9.24 -4.15
C ARG A 179 -7.27 -7.72 -4.02
N HIS A 180 -7.05 -7.19 -2.82
CA HIS A 180 -6.90 -5.75 -2.65
C HIS A 180 -5.50 -5.30 -3.07
N ARG A 181 -4.47 -6.13 -2.85
CA ARG A 181 -3.11 -5.86 -3.32
C ARG A 181 -3.03 -5.74 -4.83
N SER A 182 -3.76 -6.57 -5.58
CA SER A 182 -3.73 -6.54 -7.06
C SER A 182 -4.14 -5.19 -7.66
N GLN A 183 -4.92 -4.39 -6.93
CA GLN A 183 -5.29 -3.02 -7.33
C GLN A 183 -4.10 -2.06 -7.37
N PHE A 184 -3.02 -2.37 -6.63
CA PHE A 184 -1.81 -1.55 -6.53
C PHE A 184 -0.61 -2.18 -7.24
N GLN A 185 -0.68 -3.44 -7.66
CA GLN A 185 0.44 -4.17 -8.26
C GLN A 185 0.98 -3.49 -9.52
N PHE A 186 0.14 -2.79 -10.28
CA PHE A 186 0.55 -2.09 -11.50
C PHE A 186 1.65 -1.06 -11.25
N VAL A 187 1.67 -0.39 -10.10
CA VAL A 187 2.73 0.55 -9.71
C VAL A 187 4.09 -0.16 -9.69
N PHE A 188 4.13 -1.34 -9.08
CA PHE A 188 5.35 -2.14 -8.96
C PHE A 188 5.76 -2.75 -10.30
N PHE A 189 4.81 -3.12 -11.16
CA PHE A 189 5.10 -3.58 -12.53
C PHE A 189 5.74 -2.47 -13.37
N VAL A 190 5.23 -1.23 -13.31
CA VAL A 190 5.81 -0.08 -14.02
C VAL A 190 7.25 0.14 -13.58
N LEU A 191 7.51 0.17 -12.26
CA LEU A 191 8.85 0.31 -11.72
C LEU A 191 9.78 -0.83 -12.12
N ALA A 192 9.32 -2.08 -12.01
CA ALA A 192 10.10 -3.24 -12.45
C ALA A 192 10.43 -3.16 -13.95
N GLY A 193 9.49 -2.69 -14.77
CA GLY A 193 9.69 -2.43 -16.20
C GLY A 193 10.82 -1.43 -16.47
N ILE A 194 10.86 -0.31 -15.74
CA ILE A 194 11.96 0.67 -15.82
C ILE A 194 13.31 0.00 -15.55
N SER A 195 13.39 -0.82 -14.48
CA SER A 195 14.63 -1.54 -14.15
C SER A 195 15.07 -2.49 -15.26
N ILE A 196 14.13 -3.20 -15.88
CA ILE A 196 14.40 -4.18 -16.95
C ILE A 196 14.88 -3.47 -18.21
N VAL A 197 14.17 -2.44 -18.67
CA VAL A 197 14.51 -1.69 -19.89
C VAL A 197 15.90 -1.07 -19.78
N ASN A 198 16.27 -0.53 -18.62
CA ASN A 198 17.59 0.06 -18.41
C ASN A 198 18.74 -0.97 -18.41
N ARG A 199 18.44 -2.27 -18.36
CA ARG A 199 19.43 -3.36 -18.30
C ARG A 199 19.45 -4.22 -19.56
N ILE A 200 18.35 -4.28 -20.29
CA ILE A 200 18.26 -5.03 -21.53
C ILE A 200 18.51 -4.04 -22.67
N GLN A 201 19.63 -4.20 -23.37
CA GLN A 201 19.82 -3.55 -24.67
C GLN A 201 18.80 -4.16 -25.63
N ILE A 202 17.76 -3.40 -25.96
CA ILE A 202 16.91 -3.75 -27.10
C ILE A 202 17.70 -3.34 -28.32
N ASN A 203 18.37 -4.30 -28.95
CA ASN A 203 18.97 -4.07 -30.26
C ASN A 203 17.83 -3.70 -31.22
N GLU A 204 17.80 -2.45 -31.66
CA GLU A 204 16.88 -2.02 -32.69
C GLU A 204 17.17 -2.86 -33.95
N ILE A 205 16.19 -3.66 -34.36
CA ILE A 205 16.22 -4.34 -35.64
C ILE A 205 15.89 -3.28 -36.69
N THR A 206 16.90 -2.52 -37.10
CA THR A 206 16.89 -1.69 -38.31
C THR A 206 17.08 -2.53 -39.55
#